data_AF-A0A367ZCX2-F1
#
_entry.id   AF-A0A367ZCX2-F1
#
_cell.length_a   1.000
_cell.length_b   1.000
_cell.length_c   1.000
_cell.angle_alpha   90.00
_cell.angle_beta   90.00
_cell.angle_gamma   90.00
#
_symmetry.space_group_name_H-M   'P 1'
#
loop_
_entity.id
_entity.type
_entity.pdbx_description
1 polymer ?
#
loop_
_entity_poly.entity_id
_entity_poly.type
_entity_poly.pdbx_seq_one_letter_code
_entity_poly.pdbx_strand_id
1 'polypeptide(L)'
;MRLRRDIHNLLTYKGSSTDDHGARSRVEIQTQVEDFETTRRLLEALGYSVVMTYEKYRCEYEWNDARISLDEMPYGQFIEIEAQSSEQIQEICQALRLNWARRVLYSYVELFNLIQEKDQLETEDLSFEAFKNWQGNLVSFGILPADE
;
A
#
# COMPACT_ATOMS: atom_id res chain seq x y z
N MET A 1 5.33 1.07 -12.44
CA MET A 1 5.11 -0.36 -12.77
C MET A 1 5.52 -1.18 -11.56
N ARG A 2 4.80 -2.24 -11.22
CA ARG A 2 5.13 -3.14 -10.10
C ARG A 2 4.90 -4.59 -10.52
N LEU A 3 5.89 -5.44 -10.29
CA LEU A 3 5.75 -6.89 -10.38
C LEU A 3 5.63 -7.46 -8.96
N ARG A 4 4.55 -8.16 -8.66
CA ARG A 4 4.26 -8.74 -7.35
C ARG A 4 4.34 -10.26 -7.43
N ARG A 5 4.96 -10.88 -6.42
CA ARG A 5 4.93 -12.32 -6.14
C ARG A 5 4.00 -12.57 -4.97
N ASP A 6 3.07 -13.50 -5.14
CA ASP A 6 2.08 -13.94 -4.14
C ASP A 6 1.51 -15.31 -4.59
N ILE A 7 0.32 -15.72 -4.15
CA ILE A 7 -0.45 -16.87 -4.69
C ILE A 7 -0.52 -16.80 -6.23
N HIS A 8 -0.69 -15.60 -6.77
CA HIS A 8 -0.57 -15.31 -8.20
C HIS A 8 0.46 -14.21 -8.43
N ASN A 9 1.30 -14.39 -9.45
CA ASN A 9 2.21 -13.33 -9.88
C ASN A 9 1.42 -12.28 -10.68
N LEU A 10 1.60 -11.01 -10.35
CA LEU A 10 0.81 -9.93 -10.93
C LEU A 10 1.71 -8.79 -11.38
N LEU A 11 1.47 -8.30 -12.60
CA LEU A 11 2.06 -7.09 -13.12
C LEU A 11 1.02 -5.97 -13.08
N THR A 12 1.36 -4.88 -12.40
CA THR A 12 0.47 -3.73 -12.20
C THR A 12 1.12 -2.44 -12.72
N TYR A 13 0.40 -1.71 -13.56
CA TYR A 13 0.64 -0.30 -13.84
C TYR A 13 -0.35 0.55 -13.02
N LYS A 14 0.17 1.56 -12.32
CA LYS A 14 -0.62 2.57 -11.61
C LYS A 14 -0.31 3.93 -12.24
N GLY A 15 -1.35 4.60 -12.73
CA GLY A 15 -1.26 5.96 -13.25
C GLY A 15 -1.17 6.99 -12.12
N SER A 16 -1.12 8.27 -12.50
CA SER A 16 -1.17 9.40 -11.56
C SER A 16 -2.44 9.35 -10.72
N SER A 17 -2.31 9.69 -9.44
CA SER A 17 -3.47 9.80 -8.54
C SER A 17 -4.12 11.18 -8.62
N THR A 18 -5.44 11.21 -8.50
CA THR A 18 -6.26 12.41 -8.26
C THR A 18 -6.95 12.29 -6.91
N ASP A 19 -7.20 13.43 -6.27
CA ASP A 19 -8.09 13.50 -5.11
C ASP A 19 -9.54 13.54 -5.60
N ASP A 20 -10.38 12.67 -5.06
CA ASP A 20 -11.80 12.55 -5.34
C ASP A 20 -12.54 12.60 -4.00
N HIS A 21 -12.94 13.80 -3.59
CA HIS A 21 -13.64 14.06 -2.33
C HIS A 21 -12.93 13.51 -1.08
N GLY A 22 -11.59 13.53 -1.05
CA GLY A 22 -10.78 13.05 0.06
C GLY A 22 -10.44 11.55 -0.02
N ALA A 23 -10.86 10.86 -1.08
CA ALA A 23 -10.43 9.52 -1.46
C ALA A 23 -9.45 9.59 -2.65
N ARG A 24 -8.47 8.67 -2.69
CA ARG A 24 -7.45 8.66 -3.74
C ARG A 24 -7.89 7.79 -4.91
N SER A 25 -8.15 8.40 -6.07
CA SER A 25 -8.52 7.69 -7.30
C SER A 25 -7.36 7.65 -8.29
N ARG A 26 -7.20 6.56 -9.04
CA ARG A 26 -6.18 6.43 -10.10
C ARG A 26 -6.54 5.34 -11.10
N VAL A 27 -6.02 5.45 -12.32
CA VAL A 27 -6.06 4.35 -13.30
C VAL A 27 -5.12 3.23 -12.84
N GLU A 28 -5.65 2.01 -12.76
CA GLU A 28 -4.89 0.81 -12.47
C GLU A 28 -5.13 -0.23 -13.56
N ILE A 29 -4.04 -0.71 -14.17
CA ILE A 29 -4.07 -1.81 -15.14
C ILE A 29 -3.29 -2.96 -14.51
N GLN A 30 -3.98 -4.07 -14.24
CA GLN A 30 -3.38 -5.24 -13.61
C GLN A 30 -3.63 -6.47 -14.46
N THR A 31 -2.60 -7.31 -14.58
CA THR A 31 -2.70 -8.61 -15.24
C THR A 31 -1.93 -9.67 -14.47
N GLN A 32 -2.41 -10.90 -14.52
CA GLN A 32 -1.70 -12.06 -13.99
C GLN A 32 -0.63 -12.50 -14.98
N VAL A 33 0.54 -12.82 -14.47
CA VAL A 33 1.64 -13.42 -15.23
C VAL A 33 1.92 -14.81 -14.68
N GLU A 34 2.38 -15.71 -15.54
CA GLU A 34 2.62 -17.11 -15.14
C GLU A 34 3.91 -17.21 -14.31
N ASP A 35 5.04 -16.76 -14.87
CA ASP A 35 6.35 -16.87 -14.24
C ASP A 35 6.93 -15.50 -13.87
N PHE A 36 7.27 -15.34 -12.59
CA PHE A 36 7.82 -14.09 -12.06
C PHE A 36 9.18 -13.76 -12.67
N GLU A 37 10.10 -14.72 -12.72
CA GLU A 37 11.49 -14.47 -13.13
C GLU A 37 11.58 -14.15 -14.63
N THR A 38 10.81 -14.83 -15.46
CA THR A 38 10.69 -14.55 -16.89
C THR A 38 10.10 -13.17 -17.12
N THR A 39 9.05 -12.81 -16.38
CA THR A 39 8.46 -11.47 -16.48
C THR A 39 9.45 -10.38 -16.04
N ARG A 40 10.22 -10.62 -14.97
CA ARG A 40 11.26 -9.72 -14.49
C ARG A 40 12.32 -9.48 -15.57
N ARG A 41 12.87 -10.56 -16.14
CA ARG A 41 13.87 -10.50 -17.21
C ARG A 41 13.35 -9.80 -18.47
N LEU A 42 12.07 -10.00 -18.80
CA LEU A 42 11.43 -9.28 -19.91
C LEU A 42 11.39 -7.77 -19.65
N LEU A 43 10.99 -7.34 -18.45
CA LEU A 43 10.98 -5.92 -18.07
C LEU A 43 12.39 -5.33 -18.10
N GLU A 44 13.39 -6.05 -17.60
CA GLU A 44 14.80 -5.64 -17.67
C GLU A 44 15.30 -5.47 -19.11
N ALA A 45 14.95 -6.40 -20.01
CA ALA A 45 15.27 -6.29 -21.43
C ALA A 45 14.59 -5.10 -22.13
N LEU A 46 13.44 -4.65 -21.62
CA LEU A 46 12.73 -3.45 -22.07
C LEU A 46 13.30 -2.15 -21.46
N GLY A 47 14.31 -2.24 -20.59
CA GLY A 47 15.00 -1.10 -19.99
C GLY A 47 14.46 -0.67 -18.62
N TYR A 48 13.57 -1.45 -17.99
CA TYR A 48 13.19 -1.21 -16.60
C TYR A 48 14.27 -1.73 -15.64
N SER A 49 14.42 -1.07 -14.50
CA SER A 49 15.23 -1.54 -13.37
C SER A 49 14.39 -1.64 -12.10
N VAL A 50 14.83 -2.47 -11.16
CA VAL A 50 14.25 -2.50 -9.81
C VAL A 50 14.68 -1.23 -9.09
N VAL A 51 13.70 -0.45 -8.61
CA VAL A 51 13.94 0.78 -7.83
C VAL A 51 13.64 0.60 -6.35
N MET A 52 12.90 -0.44 -5.99
CA MET A 52 12.51 -0.78 -4.62
C MET A 52 11.88 -2.17 -4.60
N THR A 53 12.17 -2.95 -3.56
CA THR A 53 11.43 -4.15 -3.16
C THR A 53 10.71 -3.87 -1.85
N TYR A 54 9.48 -4.37 -1.72
CA TYR A 54 8.80 -4.32 -0.42
C TYR A 54 7.91 -5.52 -0.15
N GLU A 55 7.76 -5.82 1.14
CA GLU A 55 6.99 -6.93 1.68
C GLU A 55 5.76 -6.41 2.44
N LYS A 56 4.71 -7.24 2.47
CA LYS A 56 3.56 -7.05 3.34
C LYS A 56 2.78 -8.35 3.49
N TYR A 57 2.07 -8.48 4.61
CA TYR A 57 1.00 -9.46 4.73
C TYR A 57 -0.34 -8.76 4.51
N ARG A 58 -1.25 -9.41 3.78
CA ARG A 58 -2.57 -8.85 3.48
C ARG A 58 -3.65 -9.90 3.69
N CYS A 59 -4.73 -9.50 4.35
CA CYS A 59 -5.99 -10.22 4.36
C CYS A 59 -7.05 -9.38 3.63
N GLU A 60 -7.72 -9.97 2.63
CA GLU A 60 -8.75 -9.28 1.83
C GLU A 60 -10.15 -9.79 2.20
N TYR A 61 -11.09 -8.85 2.28
CA TYR A 61 -12.50 -9.09 2.52
C TYR A 61 -13.34 -8.33 1.47
N GLU A 62 -14.50 -8.88 1.15
CA GLU A 62 -15.53 -8.19 0.36
C GLU A 62 -16.75 -7.93 1.25
N TRP A 63 -17.21 -6.69 1.27
CA TRP A 63 -18.40 -6.30 2.02
C TRP A 63 -19.10 -5.12 1.36
N ASN A 64 -20.41 -5.23 1.11
CA ASN A 64 -21.23 -4.19 0.48
C ASN A 64 -20.62 -3.63 -0.83
N ASP A 65 -20.19 -4.50 -1.75
CA ASP A 65 -19.54 -4.14 -3.02
C ASP A 65 -18.27 -3.27 -2.86
N ALA A 66 -17.65 -3.31 -1.68
CA ALA A 66 -16.37 -2.71 -1.41
C ALA A 66 -15.33 -3.78 -1.04
N ARG A 67 -14.07 -3.49 -1.36
CA ARG A 67 -12.93 -4.31 -0.97
C ARG A 67 -12.28 -3.70 0.27
N ILE A 68 -12.09 -4.53 1.28
CA ILE A 68 -11.43 -4.16 2.53
C ILE A 68 -10.17 -4.99 2.65
N SER A 69 -9.00 -4.34 2.75
CA SER A 69 -7.72 -5.01 2.96
C SER A 69 -7.18 -4.66 4.34
N LEU A 70 -6.81 -5.66 5.13
CA LEU A 70 -6.02 -5.50 6.33
C LEU A 70 -4.56 -5.81 5.99
N ASP A 71 -3.72 -4.79 6.07
CA ASP A 71 -2.32 -4.84 5.66
C ASP A 71 -1.41 -4.73 6.87
N GLU A 72 -0.52 -5.69 7.02
CA GLU A 72 0.63 -5.61 7.91
C GLU A 72 1.85 -5.21 7.08
N MET A 73 2.34 -4.01 7.35
CA MET A 73 3.57 -3.46 6.78
C MET A 73 4.70 -3.55 7.81
N PRO A 74 5.97 -3.53 7.38
CA PRO A 74 7.10 -3.56 8.30
C PRO A 74 7.11 -2.46 9.39
N TYR A 75 6.41 -1.34 9.17
CA TYR A 75 6.30 -0.22 10.10
C TYR A 75 4.91 -0.04 10.76
N GLY A 76 3.95 -0.93 10.51
CA GLY A 76 2.63 -0.81 11.14
C GLY A 76 1.50 -1.52 10.40
N GLN A 77 0.29 -1.42 10.96
CA GLN A 77 -0.91 -2.05 10.44
C GLN A 77 -1.86 -1.01 9.85
N PHE A 78 -2.51 -1.37 8.74
CA PHE A 78 -3.36 -0.49 7.97
C PHE A 78 -4.63 -1.20 7.52
N ILE A 79 -5.68 -0.42 7.34
CA ILE A 79 -6.90 -0.84 6.65
C ILE A 79 -7.04 0.01 5.38
N GLU A 80 -7.14 -0.64 4.23
CA GLU A 80 -7.54 -0.01 2.97
C GLU A 80 -9.00 -0.35 2.67
N ILE A 81 -9.80 0.66 2.36
CA ILE A 81 -11.19 0.51 1.91
C ILE A 81 -11.28 1.08 0.50
N GLU A 82 -11.60 0.22 -0.45
CA GLU A 82 -11.80 0.60 -1.85
C GLU A 82 -13.25 0.34 -2.23
N ALA A 83 -13.92 1.38 -2.72
CA ALA A 83 -15.33 1.34 -3.06
C ALA A 83 -15.60 2.19 -4.30
N GLN A 84 -16.83 2.19 -4.81
CA GLN A 84 -17.18 2.90 -6.04
C GLN A 84 -17.26 4.42 -5.86
N SER A 85 -17.42 4.90 -4.62
CA SER A 85 -17.59 6.32 -4.29
C SER A 85 -17.00 6.65 -2.91
N SER A 86 -16.66 7.92 -2.70
CA SER A 86 -16.15 8.41 -1.41
C SER A 86 -17.18 8.28 -0.28
N GLU A 87 -18.46 8.40 -0.62
CA GLU A 87 -19.62 8.29 0.26
C GLU A 87 -19.73 6.87 0.81
N GLN A 88 -19.62 5.87 -0.07
CA GLN A 88 -19.61 4.45 0.32
C GLN A 88 -18.44 4.12 1.26
N ILE A 89 -17.25 4.70 1.01
CA ILE A 89 -16.11 4.52 1.91
C ILE A 89 -16.42 5.11 3.30
N GLN A 90 -17.01 6.30 3.37
CA GLN A 90 -17.38 6.93 4.65
C GLN A 90 -18.44 6.11 5.42
N GLU A 91 -19.43 5.55 4.73
CA GLU A 91 -20.41 4.64 5.34
C GLU A 91 -19.76 3.39 5.94
N ILE A 92 -18.80 2.79 5.21
CA ILE A 92 -18.03 1.63 5.69
C ILE A 92 -17.17 2.02 6.90
N CYS A 93 -16.48 3.16 6.85
CA CYS A 93 -15.73 3.67 8.00
C CYS A 93 -16.64 3.83 9.22
N GLN A 94 -17.82 4.43 9.07
CA GLN A 94 -18.77 4.59 10.17
C GLN A 94 -19.22 3.23 10.76
N ALA A 95 -19.53 2.25 9.91
CA ALA A 95 -19.97 0.94 10.34
C ALA A 95 -18.86 0.15 11.07
N LEU A 96 -17.61 0.30 10.63
CA LEU A 96 -16.43 -0.28 11.26
C LEU A 96 -15.89 0.55 12.44
N ARG A 97 -16.55 1.68 12.77
CA ARG A 97 -16.15 2.62 13.82
C ARG A 97 -14.74 3.21 13.62
N LEU A 98 -14.38 3.41 12.36
CA LEU A 98 -13.13 4.05 11.95
C LEU A 98 -13.33 5.56 11.83
N ASN A 99 -12.41 6.31 12.39
CA ASN A 99 -12.39 7.76 12.32
C ASN A 99 -11.89 8.25 10.96
N TRP A 100 -12.82 8.68 10.10
CA TRP A 100 -12.52 9.23 8.77
C TRP A 100 -11.51 10.39 8.76
N ALA A 101 -11.45 11.19 9.83
CA ALA A 101 -10.50 12.29 9.94
C ALA A 101 -9.05 11.82 10.13
N ARG A 102 -8.84 10.55 10.55
CA ARG A 102 -7.52 9.92 10.73
C ARG A 102 -7.05 9.14 9.49
N ARG A 103 -7.74 9.26 8.35
CA ARG A 103 -7.35 8.59 7.11
C ARG A 103 -5.94 9.01 6.68
N VAL A 104 -5.19 8.05 6.15
CA VAL A 104 -3.82 8.27 5.66
C VAL A 104 -3.88 8.49 4.16
N LEU A 105 -3.35 9.64 3.70
CA LEU A 105 -3.32 9.98 2.26
C LEU A 105 -2.00 9.54 1.59
N TYR A 106 -0.99 9.20 2.39
CA TYR A 106 0.25 8.60 1.91
C TYR A 106 0.01 7.17 1.44
N SER A 107 0.64 6.81 0.32
CA SER A 107 0.86 5.42 -0.06
C SER A 107 1.93 4.80 0.84
N TYR A 108 2.00 3.47 0.86
CA TYR A 108 3.03 2.78 1.65
C TYR A 108 4.47 3.19 1.30
N VAL A 109 4.74 3.50 0.04
CA VAL A 109 6.07 3.94 -0.41
C VAL A 109 6.33 5.39 0.01
N GLU A 110 5.33 6.28 -0.09
CA GLU A 110 5.48 7.67 0.39
C GLU A 110 5.72 7.69 1.90
N LEU A 111 5.01 6.85 2.67
CA LEU A 111 5.22 6.75 4.11
C LEU A 111 6.58 6.14 4.47
N PHE A 112 7.02 5.11 3.74
CA PHE A 112 8.36 4.56 3.90
C PHE A 112 9.44 5.61 3.68
N ASN A 113 9.34 6.40 2.60
CA ASN A 113 10.31 7.46 2.31
C ASN A 113 10.36 8.51 3.42
N LEU A 114 9.21 8.87 4.00
CA LEU A 114 9.16 9.79 5.15
C LEU A 114 9.86 9.21 6.38
N ILE A 115 9.65 7.92 6.67
CA ILE A 115 10.32 7.22 7.77
C ILE A 115 11.82 7.14 7.51
N GLN A 116 12.22 6.76 6.30
CA GLN A 116 13.61 6.64 5.89
C GLN A 116 14.37 7.96 6.06
N GLU A 117 13.78 9.07 5.63
CA GLU A 117 14.37 10.41 5.74
C GLU A 117 14.48 10.86 7.21
N LYS A 118 13.38 10.73 7.98
CA LYS A 118 13.33 11.22 9.36
C LYS A 118 14.20 10.41 10.31
N ASP A 119 14.15 9.09 10.18
CA ASP A 119 14.83 8.15 11.08
C ASP A 119 16.20 7.71 10.52
N GLN A 120 16.61 8.29 9.38
CA GLN A 120 17.92 8.06 8.73
C GLN A 120 18.19 6.56 8.46
N LEU A 121 17.20 5.86 7.91
CA LEU A 121 17.34 4.45 7.58
C LEU A 121 18.22 4.29 6.33
N GLU A 122 19.24 3.43 6.41
CA GLU A 122 20.16 3.15 5.29
C GLU A 122 19.61 2.14 4.27
N THR A 123 18.41 1.60 4.50
CA THR A 123 17.81 0.57 3.64
C THR A 123 17.05 1.17 2.46
N GLU A 124 17.20 0.59 1.28
CA GLU A 124 16.44 0.94 0.07
C GLU A 124 15.17 0.09 -0.09
N ASP A 125 15.07 -1.01 0.66
CA ASP A 125 13.99 -1.99 0.57
C ASP A 125 13.12 -1.98 1.83
N LEU A 126 11.79 -1.94 1.63
CA LEU A 126 10.81 -2.02 2.70
C LEU A 126 10.49 -3.49 3.02
N SER A 127 11.39 -4.15 3.74
CA SER A 127 11.23 -5.54 4.19
C SER A 127 11.04 -5.64 5.70
N PHE A 128 10.44 -6.74 6.17
CA PHE A 128 10.32 -7.00 7.61
C PHE A 128 11.69 -7.13 8.27
N GLU A 129 12.65 -7.76 7.57
CA GLU A 129 14.02 -7.92 8.06
C GLU A 129 14.74 -6.57 8.21
N ALA A 130 14.57 -5.64 7.25
CA ALA A 130 15.15 -4.31 7.34
C ALA A 130 14.58 -3.49 8.51
N PHE A 131 13.31 -3.71 8.86
CA PHE A 131 12.62 -3.01 9.94
C PHE A 131 12.65 -3.72 11.29
N LYS A 132 13.26 -4.91 11.40
CA LYS A 132 13.23 -5.72 12.64
C LYS A 132 13.73 -4.98 13.90
N ASN A 133 14.60 -3.99 13.72
CA ASN A 133 15.19 -3.19 14.79
C ASN A 133 14.68 -1.73 14.80
N TRP A 134 13.75 -1.38 13.92
CA TRP A 134 13.17 -0.05 13.92
C TRP A 134 12.30 0.14 15.16
N GLN A 135 12.55 1.23 15.89
CA GLN A 135 11.84 1.56 17.14
C GLN A 135 10.98 2.82 17.02
N GLY A 136 10.79 3.31 15.80
CA GLY A 136 9.95 4.47 15.54
C GLY A 136 8.46 4.18 15.75
N ASN A 137 7.64 5.23 15.63
CA ASN A 137 6.19 5.09 15.65
C ASN A 137 5.53 6.02 14.63
N LEU A 138 4.40 5.57 14.09
CA LEU A 138 3.62 6.31 13.09
C LEU A 138 3.00 7.60 13.64
N VAL A 139 2.76 7.68 14.95
CA VAL A 139 2.25 8.89 15.62
C VAL A 139 3.19 10.08 15.42
N SER A 140 4.50 9.85 15.42
CA SER A 140 5.50 10.89 15.16
C SER A 140 5.42 11.46 13.73
N PHE A 141 4.71 10.80 12.83
CA PHE A 141 4.43 11.23 11.45
C PHE A 141 3.00 11.76 11.29
N GLY A 142 2.27 11.97 12.39
CA GLY A 142 0.88 12.45 12.38
C GLY A 142 -0.14 11.39 11.99
N ILE A 143 0.25 10.11 11.96
CA ILE A 143 -0.65 8.98 11.67
C ILE A 143 -1.10 8.38 12.99
N LEU A 144 -2.41 8.40 13.21
CA LEU A 144 -3.06 7.93 14.44
C LEU A 144 -3.92 6.69 14.15
N PRO A 145 -4.09 5.76 15.11
CA PRO A 145 -5.01 4.63 14.96
C PRO A 145 -6.41 5.10 14.60
N ALA A 146 -7.08 4.45 13.64
CA ALA A 146 -8.39 4.87 13.19
C ALA A 146 -9.54 4.42 14.11
N ASP A 147 -9.30 3.43 14.96
CA ASP A 147 -10.27 2.69 15.79
C ASP A 147 -10.22 3.03 17.28
N GLU A 148 -9.44 4.04 17.67
CA GLU A 148 -9.36 4.60 19.04
C GLU A 148 -10.34 5.76 19.29
#